data_AF-A0AAN6JKJ1-F1
#
_entry.id   AF-A0AAN6JKJ1-F1
#
_cell.length_a   1.000
_cell.length_b   1.000
_cell.length_c   1.000
_cell.angle_alpha   90.00
_cell.angle_beta   90.00
_cell.angle_gamma   90.00
#
_symmetry.space_group_name_H-M   'P 1'
#
loop_
_entity.id
_entity.type
_entity.pdbx_description
1 polymer ?
#
loop_
_entity_poly.entity_id
_entity_poly.type
_entity_poly.pdbx_seq_one_letter_code
_entity_poly.pdbx_strand_id
1 'polypeptide(L)'
;MSSEEPSTSQQPMRETDNISGIKRKTSWAAREEARKKQEAAKTKERELKQRRTDAMSKRKEILKERSDKAVEKARLQAMAEKMGRRKLQRKAKRMGLTKKVAH
;
A
#
# COMPACT_ATOMS: atom_id res chain seq x y z
N MET A 1 39.57 52.57 -57.89
CA MET A 1 40.13 51.87 -56.71
C MET A 1 38.94 51.43 -55.87
N SER A 2 38.84 50.12 -55.62
CA SER A 2 37.68 49.45 -55.04
C SER A 2 37.43 49.85 -53.59
N SER A 3 36.19 50.18 -53.27
CA SER A 3 35.71 50.32 -51.90
C SER A 3 35.30 48.94 -51.38
N GLU A 4 36.04 48.41 -50.41
CA GLU A 4 35.72 47.16 -49.71
C GLU A 4 34.75 47.44 -48.55
N GLU A 5 33.57 46.83 -48.61
CA GLU A 5 32.58 46.77 -47.53
C GLU A 5 33.03 45.75 -46.46
N PRO A 6 32.97 46.06 -45.15
CA PRO A 6 33.22 45.06 -44.11
C PRO A 6 31.99 44.15 -43.92
N SER A 7 32.08 42.94 -44.48
CA SER A 7 31.15 41.84 -44.22
C SER A 7 31.11 41.49 -42.72
N THR A 8 30.04 41.90 -42.03
CA THR A 8 29.74 41.49 -40.66
C THR A 8 29.24 40.05 -40.68
N SER A 9 30.16 39.10 -40.52
CA SER A 9 29.86 37.68 -40.42
C SER A 9 29.25 37.33 -39.06
N GLN A 10 27.94 37.48 -38.92
CA GLN A 10 27.22 36.86 -37.79
C GLN A 10 27.06 35.36 -38.05
N GLN A 11 27.93 34.56 -37.44
CA GLN A 11 27.79 33.11 -37.36
C GLN A 11 26.51 32.76 -36.57
N PRO A 12 25.69 31.76 -36.98
CA PRO A 12 24.53 31.35 -36.21
C PRO A 12 25.00 30.70 -34.89
N MET A 13 24.57 31.27 -33.78
CA MET A 13 24.83 30.75 -32.43
C MET A 13 24.40 29.28 -32.36
N ARG A 14 25.36 28.38 -32.07
CA ARG A 14 25.06 26.95 -31.87
C ARG A 14 24.19 26.80 -30.62
N GLU A 15 23.19 25.92 -30.68
CA GLU A 15 22.21 25.66 -29.61
C GLU A 15 22.82 25.36 -28.21
N THR A 16 24.11 25.05 -28.16
CA THR A 16 24.87 24.70 -26.96
C THR A 16 25.46 25.90 -26.20
N ASP A 17 25.50 27.08 -26.83
CA ASP A 17 26.29 28.21 -26.34
C ASP A 17 25.36 29.25 -25.69
N ASN A 18 25.56 29.50 -24.40
CA ASN A 18 24.91 30.61 -23.71
C ASN A 18 25.61 31.93 -24.05
N ILE A 19 24.86 33.03 -23.92
CA ILE A 19 25.34 34.42 -24.08
C ILE A 19 26.59 34.72 -23.23
N SER A 20 26.84 33.97 -22.15
CA SER A 20 28.01 34.09 -21.27
C SER A 20 29.21 33.19 -21.64
N GLY A 21 29.19 32.50 -22.78
CA GLY A 21 30.28 31.61 -23.23
C GLY A 21 30.38 30.27 -22.48
N ILE A 22 29.52 30.02 -21.49
CA ILE A 22 29.49 28.76 -20.74
C ILE A 22 28.62 27.74 -21.48
N LYS A 23 29.26 26.71 -22.05
CA LYS A 23 28.59 25.58 -22.71
C LYS A 23 27.63 24.89 -21.76
N ARG A 24 26.35 24.77 -22.13
CA ARG A 24 25.39 23.95 -21.35
C ARG A 24 25.80 22.49 -21.48
N LYS A 25 26.11 21.83 -20.36
CA LYS A 25 26.47 20.40 -20.32
C LYS A 25 25.31 19.47 -20.73
N THR A 26 24.06 19.97 -20.71
CA THR A 26 22.85 19.19 -21.05
C THR A 26 21.87 20.07 -21.82
N SER A 27 21.36 19.59 -22.96
CA SER A 27 20.28 20.26 -23.69
C SER A 27 18.95 20.18 -22.92
N TRP A 28 18.02 21.08 -23.22
CA TRP A 28 16.67 21.03 -22.64
C TRP A 28 15.95 19.71 -22.98
N ALA A 29 16.10 19.24 -24.21
CA ALA A 29 15.58 17.95 -24.66
C ALA A 29 16.09 16.77 -23.80
N ALA A 30 17.39 16.75 -23.47
CA ALA A 30 17.95 15.71 -22.59
C ALA A 30 17.37 15.74 -21.17
N ARG A 31 17.03 16.93 -20.65
CA ARG A 31 16.36 17.08 -19.34
C ARG A 31 14.92 16.61 -19.39
N GLU A 32 14.22 16.88 -20.49
CA GLU A 32 12.84 16.43 -20.70
C GLU A 32 12.76 14.90 -20.81
N GLU A 33 13.67 14.28 -21.56
CA GLU A 33 13.78 12.82 -21.62
C GLU A 33 14.11 12.19 -20.26
N ALA A 34 15.03 12.79 -19.50
CA ALA A 34 15.35 12.32 -18.16
C ALA A 34 14.13 12.41 -17.22
N ARG A 35 13.33 13.48 -17.33
CA ARG A 35 12.10 13.64 -16.56
C ARG A 35 11.06 12.58 -16.93
N LYS A 36 10.83 12.34 -18.24
CA LYS A 36 9.92 11.29 -18.73
C LYS A 36 10.34 9.90 -18.23
N LYS A 37 11.65 9.58 -18.25
CA LYS A 37 12.19 8.33 -17.70
C LYS A 37 11.96 8.20 -16.19
N GLN A 38 12.17 9.28 -15.42
CA GLN A 38 11.91 9.28 -13.99
C GLN A 38 10.42 9.14 -13.66
N GLU A 39 9.54 9.79 -14.40
CA GLU A 39 8.09 9.66 -14.23
C GLU A 39 7.63 8.23 -14.50
N ALA A 40 8.11 7.62 -15.60
CA ALA A 40 7.83 6.23 -15.92
C ALA A 40 8.37 5.24 -14.87
N ALA A 41 9.50 5.54 -14.22
CA ALA A 41 10.00 4.72 -13.12
C ALA A 41 9.11 4.85 -11.87
N LYS A 42 8.71 6.07 -11.52
CA LYS A 42 7.84 6.34 -10.36
C LYS A 42 6.46 5.74 -10.51
N THR A 43 5.88 5.75 -11.72
CA THR A 43 4.58 5.11 -11.96
C THR A 43 4.66 3.60 -11.75
N LYS A 44 5.67 2.94 -12.33
CA LYS A 44 5.92 1.50 -12.13
C LYS A 44 6.14 1.15 -10.67
N GLU A 45 6.90 1.97 -9.93
CA GLU A 45 7.12 1.76 -8.50
C GLU A 45 5.82 1.86 -7.70
N ARG A 46 4.98 2.88 -7.98
CA ARG A 46 3.67 3.03 -7.34
C ARG A 46 2.76 1.85 -7.63
N GLU A 47 2.69 1.40 -8.88
CA GLU A 47 1.89 0.24 -9.27
C GLU A 47 2.33 -1.04 -8.54
N LEU A 48 3.63 -1.30 -8.46
CA LEU A 48 4.18 -2.44 -7.73
C LEU A 48 3.85 -2.37 -6.24
N LYS A 49 4.01 -1.18 -5.64
CA LYS A 49 3.69 -0.97 -4.23
C LYS A 49 2.21 -1.18 -3.95
N GLN A 50 1.33 -0.67 -4.81
CA GLN A 50 -0.11 -0.82 -4.70
C GLN A 50 -0.52 -2.30 -4.81
N ARG A 51 -0.01 -3.03 -5.81
CA ARG A 51 -0.26 -4.48 -5.93
C ARG A 51 0.17 -5.24 -4.69
N ARG A 52 1.31 -4.88 -4.08
CA ARG A 52 1.77 -5.49 -2.83
C ARG A 52 0.87 -5.15 -1.65
N THR A 53 0.44 -3.90 -1.49
CA THR A 53 -0.46 -3.51 -0.40
C THR A 53 -1.82 -4.17 -0.53
N ASP A 54 -2.34 -4.29 -1.74
CA ASP A 54 -3.65 -4.91 -2.02
C ASP A 54 -3.62 -6.42 -1.75
N ALA A 55 -2.51 -7.09 -2.06
CA ALA A 55 -2.33 -8.50 -1.72
C ALA A 55 -2.27 -8.70 -0.18
N MET A 56 -1.61 -7.79 0.52
CA MET A 56 -1.51 -7.85 1.99
C MET A 56 -2.82 -7.51 2.68
N SER A 57 -3.59 -6.53 2.19
CA SER A 57 -4.90 -6.18 2.75
C SER A 57 -5.88 -7.34 2.60
N LYS A 58 -5.99 -7.93 1.40
CA LYS A 58 -6.83 -9.11 1.15
C LYS A 58 -6.50 -10.26 2.11
N ARG A 59 -5.21 -10.53 2.33
CA ARG A 59 -4.78 -11.55 3.31
C ARG A 59 -5.24 -11.21 4.72
N LYS A 60 -5.04 -9.96 5.16
CA LYS A 60 -5.47 -9.50 6.50
C LYS A 60 -6.98 -9.62 6.68
N GLU A 61 -7.76 -9.24 5.67
CA GLU A 61 -9.23 -9.36 5.69
C GLU A 61 -9.66 -10.81 5.84
N ILE A 62 -9.10 -11.72 5.04
CA ILE A 62 -9.41 -13.16 5.14
C ILE A 62 -9.05 -13.72 6.52
N LEU A 63 -7.90 -13.36 7.08
CA LEU A 63 -7.52 -13.82 8.42
C LEU A 63 -8.47 -13.28 9.48
N LYS A 64 -8.85 -12.01 9.39
CA LYS A 64 -9.79 -11.37 10.32
C LYS A 64 -11.16 -12.04 10.26
N GLU A 65 -11.70 -12.28 9.07
CA GLU A 65 -12.97 -12.99 8.93
C GLU A 65 -12.92 -14.40 9.54
N ARG A 66 -11.79 -15.11 9.36
CA ARG A 66 -11.60 -16.43 9.96
C ARG A 66 -11.53 -16.36 11.48
N SER A 67 -10.81 -15.39 12.04
CA SER A 67 -10.76 -15.20 13.49
C SER A 67 -12.13 -14.85 14.06
N ASP A 68 -12.86 -13.95 13.42
CA ASP A 68 -14.16 -13.47 13.91
C ASP A 68 -15.18 -14.62 13.89
N LYS A 69 -15.19 -15.44 12.82
CA LYS A 69 -16.02 -16.66 12.75
C LYS A 69 -15.65 -17.68 13.82
N ALA A 70 -14.36 -17.89 14.08
CA ALA A 70 -13.92 -18.83 15.11
C ALA A 70 -14.30 -18.36 16.52
N VAL A 71 -14.14 -17.07 16.80
CA VAL A 71 -14.51 -16.46 18.08
C VAL A 71 -16.01 -16.56 18.31
N GLU A 72 -16.85 -16.22 17.32
CA GLU A 72 -18.30 -16.30 17.51
C GLU A 72 -18.77 -17.75 17.65
N LYS A 73 -18.17 -18.69 16.90
CA LYS A 73 -18.45 -20.12 17.08
C LYS A 73 -18.12 -20.59 18.49
N ALA A 74 -16.95 -20.22 19.01
CA ALA A 74 -16.54 -20.55 20.38
C ALA A 74 -17.49 -19.94 21.42
N ARG A 75 -17.93 -18.69 21.21
CA ARG A 75 -18.90 -18.01 22.07
C ARG A 75 -20.24 -18.75 22.12
N LEU A 76 -20.76 -19.15 20.96
CA LEU A 76 -22.01 -19.91 20.85
C LEU A 76 -21.90 -21.29 21.50
N GLN A 77 -20.79 -21.99 21.28
CA GLN A 77 -20.54 -23.29 21.91
C GLN A 77 -20.49 -23.15 23.44
N ALA A 78 -19.74 -22.18 23.97
CA ALA A 78 -19.67 -21.93 25.41
C ALA A 78 -21.05 -21.59 26.00
N MET A 79 -21.88 -20.84 25.26
CA MET A 79 -23.26 -20.56 25.67
C MET A 79 -24.13 -21.82 25.70
N ALA A 80 -24.04 -22.66 24.67
CA ALA A 80 -24.75 -23.93 24.60
C ALA A 80 -24.36 -24.86 25.76
N GLU A 81 -23.07 -25.00 26.03
CA GLU A 81 -22.54 -25.77 27.16
C GLU A 81 -23.05 -25.23 28.50
N LYS A 82 -23.04 -23.89 28.68
CA LYS A 82 -23.58 -23.24 29.87
C LYS A 82 -25.06 -23.54 30.06
N MET A 83 -25.87 -23.50 29.01
CA MET A 83 -27.30 -23.81 29.08
C MET A 83 -27.54 -25.31 29.34
N GLY A 84 -26.77 -26.19 28.72
CA GLY A 84 -26.78 -27.63 28.99
C GLY A 84 -26.48 -27.93 30.47
N ARG A 85 -25.43 -27.32 31.03
CA ARG A 85 -25.08 -27.43 32.46
C ARG A 85 -26.21 -26.92 33.35
N ARG A 86 -26.83 -25.76 33.04
CA ARG A 86 -27.98 -25.23 33.81
C ARG A 86 -29.18 -26.17 33.75
N LYS A 87 -29.47 -26.78 32.60
CA LYS A 87 -30.57 -27.75 32.44
C LYS A 87 -30.33 -29.00 33.30
N LEU A 88 -29.11 -29.55 33.27
CA LEU A 88 -28.73 -30.68 34.11
C LEU A 88 -28.82 -30.34 35.61
N GLN A 89 -28.34 -29.16 36.01
CA GLN A 89 -28.44 -28.71 37.39
C GLN A 89 -29.91 -28.59 37.86
N ARG A 90 -30.81 -28.07 37.01
CA ARG A 90 -32.25 -28.02 37.31
C ARG A 90 -32.84 -29.43 37.48
N LYS A 91 -32.46 -30.38 36.62
CA LYS A 91 -32.89 -31.77 36.74
C LYS A 91 -32.38 -32.39 38.05
N ALA A 92 -31.11 -32.20 38.39
CA ALA A 92 -30.54 -32.69 39.65
C ALA A 92 -31.28 -32.13 40.88
N LYS A 93 -31.58 -30.83 40.88
CA LYS A 93 -32.39 -30.19 41.94
C LYS A 93 -33.79 -30.80 42.06
N ARG A 94 -34.49 -31.06 40.94
CA ARG A 94 -35.81 -31.71 40.96
C ARG A 94 -35.76 -33.13 41.52
N MET A 95 -34.69 -33.86 41.23
CA MET A 95 -34.46 -35.21 41.77
C MET A 95 -33.98 -35.20 43.23
N GLY A 96 -33.85 -34.03 43.87
CA GLY A 96 -33.33 -33.93 45.23
C GLY A 96 -31.85 -34.31 45.38
N LEU A 97 -31.12 -34.45 44.27
CA LEU A 97 -29.69 -34.75 44.25
C LEU A 97 -28.91 -33.46 44.57
N THR A 98 -28.90 -33.10 45.85
CA THR A 98 -28.06 -32.02 46.38
C THR A 98 -26.74 -32.60 46.88
N LYS A 99 -25.71 -31.76 46.98
CA LYS A 99 -24.45 -32.16 47.61
C LYS A 99 -24.79 -32.57 49.05
N LYS A 100 -24.43 -33.80 49.43
CA LYS A 100 -24.57 -34.29 50.81
C LYS A 100 -23.81 -33.32 51.71
N VAL A 101 -24.53 -32.55 52.51
CA VAL A 101 -23.92 -31.70 53.55
C VAL A 101 -23.57 -32.67 54.67
N ALA A 102 -22.28 -32.82 54.98
CA ALA A 102 -21.85 -33.54 56.16
C ALA A 102 -22.27 -32.69 57.37
N HIS A 103 -23.24 -33.18 58.13
CA HIS A 103 -23.60 -32.66 59.45
C HIS A 103 -22.87 -33.48 60.51
#